data_AF-A0A1E5K572-F1
#
_entry.id   AF-A0A1E5K572-F1
#
_cell.length_a   1.000
_cell.length_b   1.000
_cell.length_c   1.000
_cell.angle_alpha   90.00
_cell.angle_beta   90.00
_cell.angle_gamma   90.00
#
_symmetry.space_group_name_H-M   'P 1'
#
loop_
_entity.id
_entity.type
_entity.pdbx_description
1 polymer ?
#
loop_
_entity_poly.entity_id
_entity_poly.type
_entity_poly.pdbx_seq_one_letter_code
_entity_poly.pdbx_strand_id
1 'polypeptide(L)'
;MNAYSIYWIKEPVAKSYFHKSDLLHRFFNEYENDPERNYLSKQFSFITQRFHLYKFAMHLKQFSSPNIYVKRIGNRIQIKRDQEVLFLYVENGGLSLRCSNLEAAVSILFPVLEDIHPFFFVQGQDNKHFGWISPMTHDNKNELQQVLYSYF
;
A
#
# COMPACT_ATOMS: atom_id res chain seq x y z
N MET A 1 19.77 -4.51 2.74
CA MET A 1 18.47 -5.01 2.24
C MET A 1 17.41 -4.16 2.89
N ASN A 2 16.74 -3.34 2.10
CA ASN A 2 15.82 -2.33 2.61
C ASN A 2 14.46 -2.95 2.89
N ALA A 3 13.73 -2.36 3.83
CA ALA A 3 12.41 -2.81 4.23
C ALA A 3 11.42 -1.66 4.16
N TYR A 4 10.25 -1.96 3.62
CA TYR A 4 9.15 -1.02 3.53
C TYR A 4 7.86 -1.70 3.95
N SER A 5 7.02 -0.99 4.69
CA SER A 5 5.67 -1.40 5.00
C SER A 5 4.72 -0.73 4.02
N ILE A 6 3.80 -1.51 3.45
CA ILE A 6 2.77 -1.05 2.52
C ILE A 6 1.41 -1.31 3.15
N TYR A 7 0.60 -0.27 3.24
CA TYR A 7 -0.74 -0.32 3.79
C TYR A 7 -1.77 -0.03 2.71
N TRP A 8 -2.80 -0.86 2.64
CA TRP A 8 -3.98 -0.60 1.83
C TRP A 8 -4.97 0.23 2.63
N ILE A 9 -5.06 1.52 2.36
CA ILE A 9 -5.92 2.44 3.11
C ILE A 9 -7.34 2.41 2.53
N LYS A 10 -8.35 2.39 3.41
CA LYS A 10 -9.75 2.45 3.00
C LYS A 10 -10.04 3.80 2.34
N GLU A 11 -10.84 3.77 1.27
CA GLU A 11 -11.14 4.94 0.44
C GLU A 11 -11.58 6.20 1.21
N PRO A 12 -12.52 6.15 2.18
CA PRO A 12 -12.95 7.35 2.89
C PRO A 12 -11.81 8.02 3.67
N VAL A 13 -10.90 7.20 4.20
CA VAL A 13 -9.72 7.67 4.92
C VAL A 13 -8.68 8.20 3.94
N ALA A 14 -8.42 7.49 2.84
CA ALA A 14 -7.47 7.92 1.83
C ALA A 14 -7.82 9.29 1.25
N LYS A 15 -9.09 9.52 0.88
CA LYS A 15 -9.58 10.81 0.40
C LYS A 15 -9.43 11.93 1.46
N SER A 16 -9.60 11.61 2.75
CA SER A 16 -9.54 12.59 3.84
C SER A 16 -8.11 12.93 4.29
N TYR A 17 -7.16 12.03 4.05
CA TYR A 17 -5.78 12.09 4.53
C TYR A 17 -4.73 12.15 3.42
N PHE A 18 -5.14 12.28 2.16
CA PHE A 18 -4.21 12.32 1.03
C PHE A 18 -3.12 13.39 1.17
N HIS A 19 -3.51 14.62 1.56
CA HIS A 19 -2.57 15.73 1.80
C HIS A 19 -1.95 15.74 3.21
N LYS A 20 -2.17 14.68 4.00
CA LYS A 20 -1.78 14.56 5.40
C LYS A 20 -0.88 13.33 5.61
N SER A 21 0.02 13.08 4.65
CA SER A 21 0.92 11.93 4.66
C SER A 21 1.80 11.87 5.91
N ASP A 22 2.15 13.01 6.50
CA ASP A 22 2.90 13.10 7.75
C ASP A 22 2.11 12.55 8.95
N LEU A 23 0.78 12.77 8.98
CA LEU A 23 -0.09 12.23 10.03
C LEU A 23 -0.25 10.72 9.88
N LEU A 24 -0.39 10.23 8.64
CA LEU A 24 -0.43 8.79 8.37
C LEU A 24 0.89 8.13 8.75
N HIS A 25 2.02 8.71 8.36
CA HIS A 25 3.33 8.18 8.71
C HIS A 25 3.53 8.12 10.23
N ARG A 26 3.21 9.19 10.96
CA ARG A 26 3.26 9.18 12.43
C ARG A 26 2.38 8.10 13.04
N PHE A 27 1.14 7.96 12.55
CA PHE A 27 0.22 6.93 13.02
C PHE A 27 0.78 5.52 12.79
N PHE A 28 1.27 5.22 11.59
CA PHE A 28 1.81 3.89 11.28
C PHE A 28 3.10 3.61 12.05
N ASN A 29 3.96 4.60 12.26
CA ASN A 29 5.13 4.46 13.15
C ASN A 29 4.73 4.17 14.59
N GLU A 30 3.73 4.87 15.15
CA GLU A 30 3.23 4.58 16.49
C GLU A 30 2.67 3.16 16.58
N TYR A 31 1.91 2.73 15.56
CA TYR A 31 1.35 1.38 15.50
C TYR A 31 2.43 0.29 15.37
N GLU A 32 3.46 0.47 14.55
CA GLU A 32 4.53 -0.52 14.40
C GLU A 32 5.36 -0.68 15.68
N ASN A 33 5.48 0.37 16.48
CA ASN A 33 6.19 0.31 17.76
C ASN A 33 5.37 -0.37 18.88
N ASP A 34 4.03 -0.28 18.84
CA ASP A 34 3.14 -0.87 19.84
C ASP A 34 1.82 -1.37 19.21
N PRO A 35 1.85 -2.47 18.44
CA PRO A 35 0.69 -2.94 17.68
C PRO A 35 -0.41 -3.55 18.56
N GLU A 36 -0.08 -3.95 19.78
CA GLU A 36 -1.01 -4.55 20.76
C GLU A 36 -1.79 -3.48 21.54
N ARG A 37 -1.38 -2.21 21.44
CA ARG A 37 -2.10 -1.09 22.04
C ARG A 37 -3.52 -1.02 21.51
N ASN A 38 -4.48 -1.26 22.40
CA ASN A 38 -5.88 -1.51 22.03
C ASN A 38 -6.48 -0.45 21.08
N TYR A 39 -6.24 0.83 21.35
CA TYR A 39 -6.78 1.90 20.52
C TYR A 39 -6.07 2.01 19.16
N LEU A 40 -4.75 1.78 19.10
CA LEU A 40 -3.99 1.79 17.84
C LEU A 40 -4.41 0.64 16.94
N SER A 41 -4.55 -0.57 17.50
CA SER A 41 -5.04 -1.75 16.77
C SER A 41 -6.43 -1.55 16.18
N LYS A 42 -7.34 -0.93 16.96
CA LYS A 42 -8.69 -0.56 16.49
C LYS A 42 -8.65 0.50 15.39
N GLN A 43 -7.86 1.56 15.57
CA GLN A 43 -7.69 2.60 14.56
C GLN A 43 -7.07 2.04 13.28
N PHE A 44 -6.06 1.19 13.39
CA PHE A 44 -5.42 0.53 12.26
C PHE A 44 -6.46 -0.29 11.48
N SER A 45 -7.20 -1.16 12.16
CA SER A 45 -8.27 -1.96 11.54
C SER A 45 -9.39 -1.10 10.93
N PHE A 46 -9.66 0.08 11.49
CA PHE A 46 -10.60 1.04 10.92
C PHE A 46 -10.04 1.69 9.64
N ILE A 47 -8.77 2.07 9.63
CA ILE A 47 -8.09 2.81 8.56
C ILE A 47 -7.71 1.91 7.37
N THR A 48 -7.30 0.67 7.62
CA THR A 48 -6.71 -0.20 6.59
C THR A 48 -7.62 -1.36 6.17
N GLN A 49 -7.48 -1.78 4.91
CA GLN A 49 -7.96 -3.06 4.42
C GLN A 49 -6.98 -4.17 4.82
N ARG A 50 -7.50 -5.39 4.99
CA ARG A 50 -6.67 -6.57 5.28
C ARG A 50 -6.19 -7.23 4.01
N PHE A 51 -4.92 -7.64 3.98
CA PHE A 51 -4.37 -8.40 2.87
C PHE A 51 -4.70 -9.90 3.00
N HIS A 52 -5.37 -10.44 2.00
CA HIS A 52 -5.43 -11.88 1.79
C HIS A 52 -4.30 -12.29 0.85
N LEU A 53 -3.15 -12.67 1.40
CA LEU A 53 -1.91 -12.89 0.64
C LEU A 53 -2.10 -13.76 -0.62
N TYR A 54 -2.93 -14.80 -0.55
CA TYR A 54 -3.24 -15.65 -1.70
C TYR A 54 -3.95 -14.88 -2.82
N LYS A 55 -5.04 -14.16 -2.51
CA LYS A 55 -5.77 -13.33 -3.48
C LYS A 55 -4.88 -12.23 -4.03
N PHE A 56 -4.06 -11.63 -3.15
CA PHE A 56 -3.11 -10.60 -3.55
C PHE A 56 -2.05 -11.12 -4.51
N ALA A 57 -1.50 -12.32 -4.28
CA ALA A 57 -0.57 -12.97 -5.21
C ALA A 57 -1.21 -13.25 -6.58
N MET A 58 -2.49 -13.61 -6.60
CA MET A 58 -3.24 -13.79 -7.86
C MET A 58 -3.40 -12.46 -8.60
N HIS A 59 -3.80 -11.39 -7.91
CA HIS A 59 -3.89 -10.05 -8.52
C HIS A 59 -2.54 -9.56 -9.03
N LEU A 60 -1.48 -9.67 -8.23
CA LEU A 60 -0.13 -9.34 -8.68
C LEU A 60 0.22 -10.08 -9.97
N LYS A 61 -0.06 -11.39 -10.07
CA LYS A 61 0.20 -12.15 -11.28
C LYS A 61 -0.67 -11.72 -12.47
N GLN A 62 -1.91 -11.31 -12.23
CA GLN A 62 -2.86 -10.86 -13.26
C GLN A 62 -2.48 -9.50 -13.85
N PHE A 63 -2.05 -8.55 -13.02
CA PHE A 63 -1.69 -7.19 -13.44
C PHE A 63 -0.20 -7.04 -13.80
N SER A 64 0.64 -8.01 -13.44
CA SER A 64 2.05 -8.00 -13.82
C SER A 64 2.26 -8.16 -15.33
N SER A 65 3.19 -7.39 -15.87
CA SER A 65 3.70 -7.62 -17.22
C SER A 65 4.31 -9.03 -17.38
N PRO A 66 4.31 -9.62 -18.59
CA PRO A 66 4.80 -10.99 -18.81
C PRO A 66 6.27 -11.24 -18.40
N ASN A 67 7.10 -10.19 -18.35
CA ASN A 67 8.49 -10.25 -17.91
C ASN A 67 8.67 -10.22 -16.38
N ILE A 68 7.59 -10.02 -15.62
CA ILE A 68 7.59 -10.03 -14.15
C ILE A 68 7.09 -11.41 -13.69
N TYR A 69 7.99 -12.15 -13.03
CA TYR A 69 7.66 -13.43 -12.43
C TYR A 69 7.11 -13.25 -11.02
N VAL A 70 5.89 -13.70 -10.77
CA VAL A 70 5.24 -13.69 -9.46
C VAL A 70 5.00 -15.12 -8.97
N LYS A 71 5.56 -15.47 -7.81
CA LYS A 71 5.39 -16.80 -7.19
C LYS A 71 5.16 -16.69 -5.70
N ARG A 72 4.10 -17.34 -5.20
CA ARG A 72 3.92 -17.57 -3.76
C ARG A 72 4.79 -18.73 -3.28
N ILE A 73 5.52 -18.52 -2.18
CA ILE A 73 6.36 -19.53 -1.52
C ILE A 73 5.99 -19.52 -0.04
N GLY A 74 5.09 -20.41 0.40
CA GLY A 74 4.58 -20.41 1.77
C GLY A 74 3.78 -19.15 2.12
N ASN A 75 4.27 -18.38 3.10
CA ASN A 75 3.66 -17.13 3.58
C ASN A 75 4.26 -15.85 2.94
N ARG A 76 5.06 -16.01 1.87
CA ARG A 76 5.66 -14.90 1.12
C ARG A 76 5.34 -15.00 -0.37
N ILE A 77 5.43 -13.86 -1.05
CA ILE A 77 5.36 -13.73 -2.50
C ILE A 77 6.73 -13.25 -2.95
N GLN A 78 7.34 -13.99 -3.87
CA GLN A 78 8.52 -13.57 -4.59
C GLN A 78 8.09 -12.91 -5.89
N ILE A 79 8.63 -11.72 -6.16
CA ILE A 79 8.48 -11.01 -7.42
C ILE A 79 9.87 -10.84 -8.01
N LYS A 80 10.06 -11.20 -9.27
CA LYS A 80 11.36 -11.14 -9.94
C LYS A 80 11.22 -10.53 -11.33
N ARG A 81 12.12 -9.61 -11.68
CA ARG A 81 12.34 -9.12 -13.04
C ARG A 81 13.85 -9.04 -13.25
N ASP A 82 14.36 -9.71 -14.29
CA ASP A 82 15.80 -9.81 -14.59
C ASP A 82 16.62 -10.34 -13.38
N GLN A 83 17.52 -9.51 -12.83
CA GLN A 83 18.34 -9.83 -11.66
C GLN A 83 17.71 -9.35 -10.34
N GLU A 84 16.68 -8.50 -10.40
CA GLU A 84 16.06 -7.91 -9.21
C GLU A 84 15.01 -8.85 -8.62
N VAL A 85 15.05 -8.98 -7.29
CA VAL A 85 14.16 -9.85 -6.53
C VAL A 85 13.57 -9.07 -5.36
N LEU A 86 12.24 -9.07 -5.30
CA LEU A 86 11.45 -8.51 -4.22
C LEU A 86 10.74 -9.63 -3.47
N PHE A 87 10.60 -9.46 -2.16
CA PHE A 87 9.79 -10.35 -1.33
C PHE A 87 8.71 -9.56 -0.61
N LEU A 88 7.48 -10.05 -0.69
CA LEU A 88 6.34 -9.54 0.06
C LEU A 88 5.85 -10.59 1.06
N TYR A 89 5.46 -10.17 2.25
CA TYR A 89 4.78 -11.01 3.22
C TYR A 89 3.87 -10.14 4.09
N VAL A 90 2.85 -10.75 4.71
CA VAL A 90 1.96 -10.01 5.62
C VAL A 90 2.60 -9.96 7.00
N GLU A 91 2.67 -8.78 7.59
CA GLU A 91 3.20 -8.51 8.92
C GLU A 91 2.39 -7.35 9.53
N ASN A 92 1.95 -7.49 10.78
CA ASN A 92 1.14 -6.48 11.49
C ASN A 92 -0.06 -5.95 10.67
N GLY A 93 -0.69 -6.81 9.87
CA GLY A 93 -1.83 -6.46 9.01
C GLY A 93 -1.50 -5.65 7.74
N GLY A 94 -0.24 -5.20 7.57
CA GLY A 94 0.28 -4.61 6.33
C GLY A 94 1.05 -5.62 5.47
N LEU A 95 1.58 -5.14 4.34
CA LEU A 95 2.54 -5.87 3.51
C LEU A 95 3.96 -5.37 3.77
N SER A 96 4.81 -6.25 4.27
CA SER A 96 6.25 -5.99 4.37
C SER A 96 6.92 -6.35 3.06
N LEU A 97 7.55 -5.35 2.44
CA LEU A 97 8.40 -5.44 1.26
C LEU A 97 9.86 -5.49 1.68
N ARG A 98 10.60 -6.48 1.15
CA ARG A 98 12.05 -6.54 1.23
C ARG A 98 12.65 -6.50 -0.17
N CYS A 99 13.63 -5.63 -0.36
CA CYS A 99 14.33 -5.45 -1.62
C CYS A 99 15.80 -5.09 -1.44
N SER A 100 16.58 -5.29 -2.49
CA SER A 100 17.98 -4.84 -2.63
C SER A 100 18.08 -3.32 -2.52
N ASN A 101 17.27 -2.61 -3.31
CA ASN A 101 17.22 -1.15 -3.42
C ASN A 101 15.76 -0.68 -3.66
N LEU A 102 15.48 0.60 -3.38
CA LEU A 102 14.14 1.18 -3.57
C LEU A 102 13.76 1.30 -5.05
N GLU A 103 14.72 1.56 -5.92
CA GLU A 103 14.52 1.72 -7.36
C GLU A 103 13.92 0.46 -8.02
N ALA A 104 14.32 -0.73 -7.57
CA ALA A 104 13.74 -1.99 -7.97
C ALA A 104 12.26 -2.10 -7.58
N ALA A 105 11.90 -1.62 -6.38
CA ALA A 105 10.50 -1.61 -5.94
C ALA A 105 9.65 -0.64 -6.75
N VAL A 106 10.17 0.58 -6.98
CA VAL A 106 9.51 1.63 -7.78
C VAL A 106 9.34 1.20 -9.23
N SER A 107 10.32 0.48 -9.80
CA SER A 107 10.24 0.09 -11.21
C SER A 107 9.48 -1.21 -11.46
N ILE A 108 9.36 -2.11 -10.47
CA ILE A 108 8.74 -3.44 -10.65
C ILE A 108 7.37 -3.50 -9.97
N LEU A 109 7.31 -3.18 -8.68
CA LEU A 109 6.13 -3.46 -7.85
C LEU A 109 5.14 -2.31 -7.88
N PHE A 110 5.61 -1.06 -7.72
CA PHE A 110 4.71 0.08 -7.55
C PHE A 110 3.73 0.23 -8.72
N PRO A 111 4.13 0.15 -10.01
CA PRO A 111 3.19 0.24 -11.13
C PRO A 111 2.08 -0.82 -11.05
N VAL A 112 2.44 -2.06 -10.68
CA VAL A 112 1.47 -3.15 -10.51
C VAL A 112 0.50 -2.84 -9.36
N LEU A 113 0.97 -2.19 -8.30
CA LEU A 113 0.11 -1.75 -7.20
C LEU A 113 -0.84 -0.63 -7.62
N GLU A 114 -0.38 0.33 -8.42
CA GLU A 114 -1.23 1.39 -8.98
C GLU A 114 -2.36 0.82 -9.84
N ASP A 115 -2.05 -0.18 -10.67
CA ASP A 115 -3.03 -0.89 -11.50
C ASP A 115 -4.05 -1.69 -10.68
N ILE A 116 -3.65 -2.21 -9.52
CA ILE A 116 -4.53 -2.93 -8.61
C ILE A 116 -5.47 -1.96 -7.88
N HIS A 117 -4.92 -0.90 -7.28
CA HIS A 117 -5.69 0.04 -6.47
C HIS A 117 -4.89 1.32 -6.10
N PRO A 118 -5.50 2.52 -6.11
CA PRO A 118 -4.77 3.77 -5.88
C PRO A 118 -4.42 4.07 -4.41
N PHE A 119 -5.10 3.46 -3.43
CA PHE A 119 -4.96 3.83 -2.01
C PHE A 119 -3.90 3.01 -1.25
N PHE A 120 -2.76 2.77 -1.87
CA PHE A 120 -1.60 2.21 -1.16
C PHE A 120 -0.70 3.32 -0.61
N PHE A 121 -0.34 3.19 0.66
CA PHE A 121 0.63 4.05 1.32
C PHE A 121 1.86 3.21 1.69
N VAL A 122 3.05 3.72 1.43
CA VAL A 122 4.32 3.05 1.72
C VAL A 122 5.11 3.85 2.75
N GLN A 123 5.79 3.15 3.67
CA GLN A 123 6.79 3.74 4.55
C GLN A 123 8.03 2.86 4.65
N GLY A 124 9.20 3.47 4.62
CA GLY A 124 10.48 2.83 4.89
C GLY A 124 10.81 2.85 6.38
N GLN A 125 11.64 1.91 6.81
CA GLN A 125 12.11 1.83 8.20
C GLN A 125 13.01 3.00 8.63
N ASP A 126 13.49 3.82 7.69
CA ASP A 126 14.40 4.93 7.97
C ASP A 126 13.68 6.23 8.37
N ASN A 127 12.35 6.22 8.50
CA ASN A 127 11.49 7.36 8.81
C ASN A 127 11.64 8.57 7.86
N LYS A 128 12.28 8.38 6.71
CA LYS A 128 12.51 9.44 5.71
C LYS A 128 11.73 9.19 4.44
N HIS A 129 11.56 7.93 4.05
CA HIS A 129 10.86 7.57 2.83
C HIS A 129 9.45 7.11 3.16
N PHE A 130 8.44 7.96 2.94
CA PHE A 130 7.04 7.58 3.03
C PHE A 130 6.19 8.36 2.04
N GLY A 131 5.02 7.80 1.68
CA GLY A 131 4.07 8.48 0.82
C GLY A 131 3.05 7.55 0.19
N TRP A 132 2.14 8.14 -0.58
CA TRP A 132 1.23 7.38 -1.43
C TRP A 132 1.99 6.80 -2.61
N ILE A 133 1.69 5.56 -2.98
CA ILE A 133 2.24 4.94 -4.18
C ILE A 133 1.66 5.66 -5.41
N SER A 134 0.35 5.85 -5.43
CA SER A 134 -0.32 6.62 -6.49
C SER A 134 -0.57 8.06 -6.06
N PRO A 135 -0.22 9.05 -6.91
CA PRO A 135 -0.70 10.40 -6.71
C PRO A 135 -2.21 10.46 -6.99
N MET A 136 -3.02 10.84 -6.00
CA MET A 136 -4.40 11.21 -6.25
C MET A 136 -4.44 12.57 -6.95
N THR A 137 -4.69 12.57 -8.25
CA THR A 137 -5.05 13.77 -9.00
C THR A 137 -6.47 14.21 -8.62
N HIS A 138 -6.68 15.52 -8.55
CA HIS A 138 -7.90 16.16 -8.02
C HIS A 138 -9.18 15.98 -8.87
N ASP A 139 -9.24 15.03 -9.81
CA ASP A 139 -10.32 14.95 -10.80
C ASP A 139 -11.64 14.37 -10.27
N ASN A 140 -11.66 13.86 -9.03
CA ASN A 140 -12.89 13.39 -8.37
C ASN A 140 -13.72 14.51 -7.69
N LYS A 141 -13.54 15.78 -8.07
CA LYS A 141 -14.46 16.86 -7.63
C LYS A 141 -15.80 16.85 -8.39
N ASN A 142 -15.88 16.22 -9.56
CA ASN A 142 -17.09 16.25 -10.39
C ASN A 142 -18.23 15.36 -9.89
N GLU A 143 -17.97 14.31 -9.11
CA GLU A 143 -19.06 13.43 -8.61
C GLU A 143 -19.73 13.96 -7.34
N LEU A 144 -19.02 14.73 -6.50
CA LEU A 144 -19.60 15.28 -5.26
C LEU A 144 -20.39 16.58 -5.46
N GLN A 145 -20.15 17.32 -6.54
CA GLN A 145 -20.95 18.51 -6.87
C GLN A 145 -22.29 18.21 -7.56
N GLN A 146 -22.47 17.00 -8.11
CA GLN A 146 -23.73 16.64 -8.78
C GLN A 146 -24.85 16.19 -7.84
N VAL A 147 -24.59 16.00 -6.54
CA VAL A 147 -25.61 15.59 -5.56
C VAL A 147 -26.21 16.78 -4.79
N LEU A 148 -25.68 17.99 -4.96
CA LEU A 148 -26.16 19.20 -4.24
C LEU A 148 -27.04 20.14 -5.08
N TYR A 149 -27.36 19.81 -6.33
CA TYR A 149 -28.23 20.63 -7.19
C TYR A 149 -29.38 19.84 -7.84
N SER A 150 -30.13 19.09 -7.04
CA SER A 150 -31.48 18.67 -7.41
C SER A 150 -32.50 19.31 -6.45
N TYR A 151 -32.77 20.60 -6.68
CA TYR A 151 -34.07 21.19 -6.38
C TYR A 151 -34.82 21.28 -7.69
N PHE A 152 -35.87 20.48 -7.87
CA PHE A 152 -37.21 20.84 -8.37
C PHE A 152 -38.13 19.64 -8.16
#